data_AF-A0A3N5JG20-F1
#
_entry.id   AF-A0A3N5JG20-F1
#
_cell.length_a   1.000
_cell.length_b   1.000
_cell.length_c   1.000
_cell.angle_alpha   90.00
_cell.angle_beta   90.00
_cell.angle_gamma   90.00
#
_symmetry.space_group_name_H-M   'P 1'
#
loop_
_entity.id
_entity.type
_entity.pdbx_description
1 polymer ?
#
loop_
_entity_poly.entity_id
_entity_poly.type
_entity_poly.pdbx_seq_one_letter_code
_entity_poly.pdbx_strand_id
1 'polypeptide(L)'
;MTALSLGLLVGLAIASVFIGLFWPGWGLIPRRRSMTKAAERVRVEDAVKHLYECESNGGMPSIQSVAGAARLTVDEAAETLHTLQRLHLIEMERDGIRLTEAGREKGLHVLRAHRLWESYLADRTGYPEAEWHGRAHDLEHGLSAADVHALSARLQHPTHDPHGDPIPIAHGEFRGDTGVPLTTAPVGRPLRIL
;
A
#
# COMPACT_ATOMS: atom_id res chain seq x y z
N MET A 1 0.00 61.88 5.01
CA MET A 1 -0.31 60.78 4.06
C MET A 1 0.51 59.50 4.31
N THR A 2 1.30 59.40 5.40
CA THR A 2 2.29 58.31 5.60
C THR A 2 1.81 57.15 6.49
N ALA A 3 0.91 57.39 7.44
CA ALA A 3 0.41 56.37 8.36
C ALA A 3 -0.61 55.41 7.71
N LEU A 4 -1.52 55.95 6.87
CA LEU A 4 -2.51 55.16 6.13
C LEU A 4 -1.85 54.23 5.10
N SER A 5 -0.81 54.70 4.41
CA SER A 5 -0.04 53.90 3.46
C SER A 5 0.77 52.79 4.13
N LEU A 6 1.33 53.04 5.33
CA LEU A 6 2.03 52.02 6.10
C LEU A 6 1.07 50.92 6.60
N GLY A 7 -0.10 51.30 7.11
CA GLY A 7 -1.13 50.35 7.54
C GLY A 7 -1.62 49.45 6.39
N LEU A 8 -1.79 50.00 5.20
CA LEU A 8 -2.17 49.23 4.00
C LEU A 8 -1.09 48.22 3.59
N LEU A 9 0.18 48.62 3.60
CA LEU A 9 1.30 47.74 3.26
C LEU A 9 1.43 46.58 4.27
N VAL A 10 1.29 46.86 5.56
CA VAL A 10 1.29 45.83 6.61
C VAL A 10 0.10 44.88 6.44
N GLY A 11 -1.09 45.42 6.17
CA GLY A 11 -2.30 44.61 5.90
C GLY A 11 -2.14 43.70 4.69
N LEU A 12 -1.59 44.20 3.59
CA LEU A 12 -1.31 43.42 2.38
C LEU A 12 -0.23 42.34 2.61
N ALA A 13 0.81 42.64 3.38
CA ALA A 13 1.82 41.65 3.76
C ALA A 13 1.22 40.51 4.60
N ILE A 14 0.40 40.85 5.60
CA ILE A 14 -0.30 39.86 6.43
C ILE A 14 -1.26 39.02 5.58
N ALA A 15 -2.04 39.66 4.70
CA ALA A 15 -2.94 38.95 3.79
C ALA A 15 -2.17 38.00 2.86
N SER A 16 -1.03 38.43 2.32
CA SER A 16 -0.17 37.61 1.45
C SER A 16 0.39 36.39 2.19
N VAL A 17 0.83 36.55 3.44
CA VAL A 17 1.27 35.43 4.30
C VAL A 17 0.10 34.49 4.60
N PHE A 18 -1.08 35.04 4.92
CA PHE A 18 -2.28 34.26 5.22
C PHE A 18 -2.73 33.44 4.00
N ILE A 19 -2.70 34.04 2.80
CA ILE A 19 -2.95 33.36 1.53
C ILE A 19 -1.91 32.25 1.32
N GLY A 20 -0.62 32.55 1.40
CA GLY A 20 0.43 31.53 1.23
C GLY A 20 0.34 30.37 2.23
N LEU A 21 -0.15 30.62 3.44
CA LEU A 21 -0.24 29.61 4.49
C LEU A 21 -1.53 28.77 4.40
N PHE A 22 -2.67 29.39 4.14
CA PHE A 22 -4.00 28.79 4.29
C PHE A 22 -4.78 28.61 2.98
N TRP A 23 -4.33 29.14 1.84
CA TRP A 23 -5.13 29.09 0.61
C TRP A 23 -5.37 27.65 0.12
N PRO A 24 -6.62 27.27 -0.23
CA PRO A 24 -6.93 25.94 -0.72
C PRO A 24 -6.12 25.56 -1.98
N GLY A 25 -5.60 24.33 -2.02
CA GLY A 25 -4.93 23.75 -3.20
C GLY A 25 -3.42 24.00 -3.30
N TRP A 26 -2.89 25.11 -2.79
CA TRP A 26 -1.44 25.41 -2.88
C TRP A 26 -0.81 25.98 -1.62
N GLY A 27 -1.61 26.35 -0.62
CA GLY A 27 -1.10 26.82 0.67
C GLY A 27 -0.29 25.75 1.41
N LEU A 28 0.62 26.19 2.29
CA LEU A 28 1.50 25.31 3.08
C LEU A 28 0.73 24.32 3.97
N ILE A 29 -0.33 24.77 4.65
CA ILE A 29 -1.13 23.92 5.55
C ILE A 29 -1.90 22.81 4.80
N PRO A 30 -2.69 23.10 3.75
CA PRO A 30 -3.38 22.04 3.01
C PRO A 30 -2.41 21.06 2.34
N ARG A 31 -1.24 21.53 1.86
CA ARG A 31 -0.18 20.65 1.36
C ARG A 31 0.34 19.71 2.45
N ARG A 32 0.71 20.24 3.62
CA ARG A 32 1.16 19.41 4.75
C ARG A 32 0.11 18.38 5.16
N ARG A 33 -1.16 18.78 5.25
CA ARG A 33 -2.28 17.86 5.57
C ARG A 33 -2.47 16.78 4.51
N SER A 34 -2.33 17.11 3.23
CA SER A 34 -2.44 16.13 2.14
C SER A 34 -1.30 15.12 2.20
N MET A 35 -0.08 15.59 2.47
CA MET A 35 1.09 14.72 2.62
C MET A 35 0.96 13.78 3.82
N THR A 36 0.49 14.27 4.97
CA THR A 36 0.30 13.40 6.15
C THR A 36 -0.77 12.33 5.90
N LYS A 37 -1.86 12.68 5.21
CA LYS A 37 -2.90 11.69 4.84
C LYS A 37 -2.39 10.65 3.86
N ALA A 38 -1.53 11.03 2.91
CA ALA A 38 -0.90 10.10 1.99
C ALA A 38 0.04 9.14 2.74
N ALA A 39 0.86 9.66 3.65
CA ALA A 39 1.77 8.84 4.46
C ALA A 39 1.00 7.86 5.36
N GLU A 40 -0.06 8.30 6.04
CA GLU A 40 -0.93 7.43 6.86
C GLU A 40 -1.56 6.32 6.01
N ARG A 41 -2.03 6.66 4.80
CA ARG A 41 -2.59 5.67 3.86
C ARG A 41 -1.56 4.61 3.47
N VAL A 42 -0.34 5.00 3.12
CA VAL A 42 0.73 4.07 2.74
C VAL A 42 0.97 3.08 3.89
N ARG A 43 1.12 3.55 5.13
CA ARG A 43 1.31 2.69 6.31
C ARG A 43 0.16 1.70 6.51
N VAL A 44 -1.08 2.16 6.36
CA VAL A 44 -2.28 1.32 6.46
C VAL A 44 -2.30 0.26 5.35
N GLU A 45 -1.97 0.65 4.12
CA GLU A 45 -1.95 -0.23 2.94
C GLU A 45 -0.83 -1.28 3.03
N ASP A 46 0.36 -0.90 3.49
CA ASP A 46 1.47 -1.81 3.76
C ASP A 46 1.12 -2.82 4.85
N ALA A 47 0.60 -2.34 5.97
CA ALA A 47 0.24 -3.20 7.09
C ALA A 47 -0.86 -4.19 6.70
N VAL A 48 -1.93 -3.74 6.04
CA VAL A 48 -3.04 -4.64 5.65
C VAL A 48 -2.63 -5.63 4.55
N LYS A 49 -1.73 -5.25 3.63
CA LYS A 49 -1.13 -6.17 2.65
C LYS A 49 -0.34 -7.28 3.36
N HIS A 50 0.55 -6.92 4.29
CA HIS A 50 1.34 -7.89 5.06
C HIS A 50 0.47 -8.85 5.88
N LEU A 51 -0.57 -8.33 6.54
CA LEU A 51 -1.53 -9.16 7.29
C LEU A 51 -2.23 -10.17 6.36
N TYR A 52 -2.57 -9.76 5.14
CA TYR A 52 -3.21 -10.62 4.15
C TYR A 52 -2.29 -11.73 3.66
N GLU A 53 -1.03 -11.40 3.37
CA GLU A 53 -0.02 -12.39 2.96
C GLU A 53 0.25 -13.40 4.07
N CYS A 54 0.32 -12.94 5.33
CA CYS A 54 0.45 -13.83 6.48
C CYS A 54 -0.74 -14.79 6.61
N GLU A 55 -1.98 -14.29 6.54
CA GLU A 55 -3.19 -15.11 6.59
C GLU A 55 -3.23 -16.14 5.43
N SER A 56 -2.90 -15.71 4.22
CA SER A 56 -2.88 -16.55 3.01
C SER A 56 -1.84 -17.67 3.09
N ASN A 57 -0.73 -17.43 3.80
CA ASN A 57 0.32 -18.42 4.03
C ASN A 57 0.08 -19.28 5.29
N GLY A 58 -1.07 -19.13 5.96
CA GLY A 58 -1.41 -19.88 7.18
C GLY A 58 -0.62 -19.43 8.42
N GLY A 59 0.03 -18.27 8.37
CA GLY A 59 0.78 -17.69 9.47
C GLY A 59 -0.07 -16.77 10.35
N MET A 60 0.44 -16.45 11.54
CA MET A 60 -0.15 -15.45 12.43
C MET A 60 0.76 -14.22 12.51
N PRO A 61 0.29 -13.03 12.12
CA PRO A 61 1.10 -11.83 12.16
C PRO A 61 1.30 -11.34 13.60
N SER A 62 2.51 -10.85 13.87
CA SER A 62 2.86 -10.13 15.11
C SER A 62 3.10 -8.65 14.82
N ILE A 63 3.06 -7.81 15.87
CA ILE A 63 3.41 -6.39 15.73
C ILE A 63 4.82 -6.19 15.18
N GLN A 64 5.77 -7.05 15.55
CA GLN A 64 7.14 -7.01 15.02
C GLN A 64 7.18 -7.35 13.52
N SER A 65 6.36 -8.31 13.08
CA SER A 65 6.28 -8.65 11.66
C SER A 65 5.70 -7.49 10.83
N VAL A 66 4.67 -6.81 11.35
CA VAL A 66 4.08 -5.62 10.73
C VAL A 66 5.09 -4.47 10.68
N ALA A 67 5.82 -4.23 11.78
CA ALA A 67 6.87 -3.22 11.84
C ALA A 67 7.97 -3.47 10.78
N GLY A 68 8.42 -4.72 10.64
CA GLY A 68 9.42 -5.10 9.64
C GLY A 68 8.91 -4.90 8.20
N ALA A 69 7.73 -5.43 7.89
CA ALA A 69 7.17 -5.38 6.54
C ALA A 69 6.84 -3.95 6.07
N ALA A 70 6.23 -3.14 6.95
CA ALA A 70 5.87 -1.75 6.64
C ALA A 70 7.02 -0.75 6.88
N ARG A 71 8.23 -1.23 7.22
CA ARG A 71 9.42 -0.40 7.55
C ARG A 71 9.12 0.67 8.61
N LEU A 72 8.43 0.26 9.67
CA LEU A 72 8.01 1.09 10.80
C LEU A 72 8.79 0.75 12.06
N THR A 73 8.82 1.69 13.00
CA THR A 73 9.11 1.34 14.40
C THR A 73 7.97 0.51 15.00
N VAL A 74 8.23 -0.19 16.11
CA VAL A 74 7.19 -0.97 16.81
C VAL A 74 6.06 -0.07 17.29
N ASP A 75 6.36 1.14 17.75
CA ASP A 75 5.35 2.10 18.19
C ASP A 75 4.47 2.58 17.02
N GLU A 76 5.08 2.91 15.88
CA GLU A 76 4.32 3.26 14.66
C GLU A 76 3.48 2.08 14.15
N ALA A 77 3.97 0.85 14.29
CA ALA A 77 3.19 -0.34 13.96
C ALA A 77 1.99 -0.50 14.91
N ALA A 78 2.16 -0.25 16.22
CA ALA A 78 1.04 -0.25 17.18
C ALA A 78 -0.02 0.80 16.80
N GLU A 79 0.41 2.04 16.50
CA GLU A 79 -0.49 3.12 16.07
C GLU A 79 -1.21 2.77 14.76
N THR A 80 -0.52 2.13 13.83
CA THR A 80 -1.09 1.68 12.55
C THR A 80 -2.13 0.58 12.77
N LEU A 81 -1.86 -0.39 13.64
CA LEU A 81 -2.82 -1.44 14.03
C LEU A 81 -4.05 -0.83 14.72
N HIS A 82 -3.88 0.13 15.63
CA HIS A 82 -5.00 0.87 16.21
C HIS A 82 -5.82 1.62 15.15
N THR A 83 -5.16 2.17 14.13
CA THR A 83 -5.84 2.83 13.00
C THR A 83 -6.61 1.82 12.15
N LEU A 84 -6.02 0.68 11.81
CA LEU A 84 -6.70 -0.42 11.11
C LEU A 84 -7.94 -0.90 11.88
N GLN A 85 -7.84 -1.04 13.21
CA GLN A 85 -8.95 -1.45 14.06
C GLN A 85 -10.08 -0.40 14.06
N ARG A 86 -9.72 0.90 14.17
CA ARG A 86 -10.68 2.01 14.08
C ARG A 86 -11.37 2.09 12.71
N LEU A 87 -10.71 1.64 11.65
CA LEU A 87 -11.26 1.54 10.30
C LEU A 87 -12.04 0.23 10.07
N HIS A 88 -12.18 -0.63 11.08
CA HIS A 88 -12.83 -1.94 10.97
C HIS A 88 -12.20 -2.88 9.93
N LEU A 89 -10.88 -2.75 9.70
CA LEU A 89 -10.12 -3.62 8.79
C LEU A 89 -9.53 -4.83 9.53
N ILE A 90 -9.39 -4.75 10.86
CA ILE A 90 -8.89 -5.84 11.69
C ILE A 90 -9.69 -5.97 12.98
N GLU A 91 -9.61 -7.17 13.55
CA GLU A 91 -10.05 -7.49 14.89
C GLU A 91 -8.86 -7.99 15.73
N MET A 92 -8.82 -7.53 16.98
CA MET A 92 -7.85 -7.99 17.97
C MET A 92 -8.50 -9.10 18.78
N GLU A 93 -8.06 -10.33 18.57
CA GLU A 93 -8.51 -11.50 19.34
C GLU A 93 -7.48 -11.88 20.40
N ARG A 94 -7.85 -12.78 21.31
CA ARG A 94 -6.93 -13.32 22.34
C ARG A 94 -5.71 -13.98 21.72
N ASP A 95 -5.88 -14.60 20.55
CA ASP A 95 -4.86 -15.40 19.90
C ASP A 95 -4.05 -14.61 18.87
N GLY A 96 -4.46 -13.38 18.52
CA GLY A 96 -3.70 -12.53 17.60
C GLY A 96 -4.55 -11.53 16.81
N ILE A 97 -3.98 -11.07 15.70
CA ILE A 97 -4.58 -10.08 14.79
C ILE A 97 -5.28 -10.84 13.66
N ARG A 98 -6.55 -10.54 13.40
CA ARG A 98 -7.29 -11.10 12.25
C ARG A 98 -7.81 -10.00 11.34
N LEU A 99 -7.79 -10.26 10.03
CA LEU A 99 -8.46 -9.39 9.07
C LEU A 99 -9.98 -9.57 9.18
N THR A 100 -10.70 -8.45 9.10
CA THR A 100 -12.12 -8.47 8.73
C THR A 100 -12.25 -8.72 7.23
N GLU A 101 -13.48 -8.91 6.75
CA GLU A 101 -13.71 -9.02 5.30
C GLU A 101 -13.23 -7.78 4.54
N ALA A 102 -13.55 -6.58 5.05
CA ALA A 102 -13.06 -5.32 4.47
C ALA A 102 -11.53 -5.23 4.51
N GLY A 103 -10.90 -5.77 5.55
CA GLY A 103 -9.44 -5.90 5.64
C GLY A 103 -8.86 -6.79 4.54
N ARG A 104 -9.47 -7.97 4.32
CA ARG A 104 -9.06 -8.90 3.26
C ARG A 104 -9.18 -8.27 1.88
N GLU A 105 -10.32 -7.65 1.57
CA GLU A 105 -10.53 -6.95 0.30
C GLU A 105 -9.49 -5.85 0.09
N LYS A 106 -9.18 -5.07 1.14
CA LYS A 106 -8.19 -3.99 1.07
C LYS A 106 -6.78 -4.54 0.86
N GLY A 107 -6.35 -5.53 1.63
CA GLY A 107 -5.04 -6.16 1.49
C GLY A 107 -4.86 -6.79 0.11
N LEU A 108 -5.88 -7.49 -0.37
CA LEU A 108 -5.91 -8.08 -1.70
C LEU A 108 -5.79 -7.04 -2.82
N HIS A 109 -6.50 -5.92 -2.68
CA HIS A 109 -6.45 -4.83 -3.67
C HIS A 109 -5.04 -4.27 -3.81
N VAL A 110 -4.35 -4.04 -2.69
CA VAL A 110 -2.96 -3.53 -2.68
C VAL A 110 -2.01 -4.59 -3.26
N LEU A 111 -2.15 -5.86 -2.87
CA LEU A 111 -1.35 -6.97 -3.43
C LEU A 111 -1.54 -7.10 -4.96
N ARG A 112 -2.78 -7.02 -5.45
CA ARG A 112 -3.07 -7.05 -6.90
C ARG A 112 -2.41 -5.87 -7.60
N ALA A 113 -2.47 -4.68 -7.03
CA ALA A 113 -1.82 -3.50 -7.59
C ALA A 113 -0.30 -3.66 -7.66
N HIS A 114 0.33 -4.17 -6.59
CA HIS A 114 1.76 -4.46 -6.52
C HIS A 114 2.18 -5.35 -7.69
N ARG A 115 1.59 -6.54 -7.79
CA ARG A 115 1.91 -7.55 -8.81
C ARG A 115 1.72 -7.05 -10.25
N LEU A 116 0.71 -6.22 -10.47
CA LEU A 116 0.48 -5.60 -11.78
C LEU A 116 1.54 -4.55 -12.12
N TRP A 117 2.00 -3.77 -11.13
CA TRP A 117 3.11 -2.83 -11.35
C TRP A 117 4.43 -3.53 -11.57
N GLU A 118 4.71 -4.61 -10.83
CA GLU A 118 5.87 -5.47 -11.06
C GLU A 118 5.85 -6.01 -12.50
N SER A 119 4.72 -6.56 -12.94
CA SER A 119 4.53 -7.04 -14.31
C SER A 119 4.79 -5.95 -15.36
N TYR A 120 4.23 -4.76 -15.15
CA TYR A 120 4.43 -3.64 -16.06
C TYR A 120 5.88 -3.19 -16.12
N LEU A 121 6.54 -3.04 -14.97
CA LEU A 121 7.90 -2.54 -14.92
C LEU A 121 8.89 -3.58 -15.47
N ALA A 122 8.73 -4.85 -15.11
CA ALA A 122 9.54 -5.94 -15.64
C ALA A 122 9.46 -6.03 -17.18
N ASP A 123 8.25 -5.92 -17.75
CA ASP A 123 8.04 -6.00 -19.20
C ASP A 123 8.49 -4.74 -19.96
N ARG A 124 8.31 -3.54 -19.37
CA ARG A 124 8.39 -2.28 -20.12
C ARG A 124 9.63 -1.44 -19.91
N THR A 125 10.42 -1.67 -18.87
CA THR A 125 11.54 -0.77 -18.52
C THR A 125 12.91 -1.43 -18.54
N GLY A 126 12.98 -2.76 -18.45
CA GLY A 126 14.26 -3.48 -18.35
C GLY A 126 15.00 -3.24 -17.02
N TYR A 127 14.30 -2.73 -16.00
CA TYR A 127 14.88 -2.61 -14.66
C TYR A 127 15.26 -4.00 -14.10
N PRO A 128 16.31 -4.11 -13.28
CA PRO A 128 16.58 -5.32 -12.52
C PRO A 128 15.49 -5.54 -11.45
N GLU A 129 15.35 -6.79 -11.00
CA GLU A 129 14.35 -7.22 -10.01
C GLU A 129 14.20 -6.30 -8.80
N ALA A 130 15.30 -6.06 -8.10
CA ALA A 130 15.29 -5.20 -6.91
C ALA A 130 14.78 -3.78 -7.21
N GLU A 131 15.04 -3.25 -8.41
CA GLU A 131 14.61 -1.90 -8.77
C GLU A 131 13.13 -1.85 -9.16
N TRP A 132 12.64 -2.80 -9.97
CA TRP A 132 11.21 -2.79 -10.30
C TRP A 132 10.34 -3.15 -9.09
N HIS A 133 10.82 -4.01 -8.18
CA HIS A 133 10.10 -4.35 -6.95
C HIS A 133 9.93 -3.10 -6.07
N GLY A 134 11.03 -2.38 -5.81
CA GLY A 134 10.98 -1.14 -5.03
C GLY A 134 10.07 -0.07 -5.66
N ARG A 135 10.11 0.07 -6.99
CA ARG A 135 9.25 1.01 -7.71
C ARG A 135 7.78 0.58 -7.72
N ALA A 136 7.49 -0.71 -7.86
CA ALA A 136 6.13 -1.22 -7.79
C ALA A 136 5.52 -0.96 -6.41
N HIS A 137 6.32 -1.13 -5.36
CA HIS A 137 5.93 -0.80 -4.00
C HIS A 137 5.57 0.68 -3.83
N ASP A 138 6.32 1.62 -4.42
CA ASP A 138 5.96 3.05 -4.36
C ASP A 138 4.66 3.37 -5.14
N LEU A 139 4.36 2.60 -6.18
CA LEU A 139 3.25 2.86 -7.12
C LEU A 139 1.94 2.14 -6.77
N GLU A 140 1.95 1.15 -5.90
CA GLU A 140 0.76 0.35 -5.55
C GLU A 140 -0.29 1.13 -4.74
N HIS A 141 0.13 2.22 -4.09
CA HIS A 141 -0.67 2.92 -3.10
C HIS A 141 -1.67 3.92 -3.68
N GLY A 142 -2.80 4.07 -2.98
CA GLY A 142 -3.81 5.08 -3.31
C GLY A 142 -4.56 4.89 -4.63
N LEU A 143 -4.40 3.73 -5.28
CA LEU A 143 -5.08 3.39 -6.52
C LEU A 143 -6.54 3.02 -6.27
N SER A 144 -7.43 3.51 -7.14
CA SER A 144 -8.81 3.05 -7.19
C SER A 144 -8.93 1.69 -7.88
N ALA A 145 -10.06 1.00 -7.70
CA ALA A 145 -10.36 -0.23 -8.44
C ALA A 145 -10.32 -0.02 -9.96
N ALA A 146 -10.72 1.17 -10.44
CA ALA A 146 -10.67 1.53 -11.85
C ALA A 146 -9.22 1.65 -12.36
N ASP A 147 -8.32 2.23 -11.56
CA ASP A 147 -6.90 2.36 -11.92
C ASP A 147 -6.24 0.97 -12.04
N VAL A 148 -6.47 0.10 -11.07
CA VAL A 148 -5.96 -1.29 -11.07
C VAL A 148 -6.55 -2.10 -12.23
N HIS A 149 -7.84 -1.91 -12.54
CA HIS A 149 -8.47 -2.55 -13.69
C HIS A 149 -7.86 -2.05 -15.01
N ALA A 150 -7.65 -0.75 -15.16
CA ALA A 150 -7.03 -0.16 -16.33
C ALA A 150 -5.58 -0.66 -16.51
N LEU A 151 -4.80 -0.77 -15.43
CA LEU A 151 -3.46 -1.34 -15.48
C LEU A 151 -3.48 -2.80 -15.93
N SER A 152 -4.37 -3.61 -15.36
CA SER A 152 -4.56 -5.01 -15.78
C SER A 152 -4.95 -5.14 -17.25
N ALA A 153 -5.86 -4.30 -17.75
CA ALA A 153 -6.27 -4.30 -19.15
C ALA A 153 -5.11 -3.92 -20.10
N ARG A 154 -4.27 -2.95 -19.71
CA ARG A 154 -3.07 -2.56 -20.49
C ARG A 154 -2.04 -3.67 -20.58
N LEU A 155 -2.00 -4.54 -19.58
CA LEU A 155 -1.16 -5.75 -19.54
C LEU A 155 -1.84 -6.99 -20.16
N GLN A 156 -3.01 -6.82 -20.80
CA GLN A 156 -3.79 -7.91 -21.40
C GLN A 156 -4.24 -8.97 -20.37
N HIS A 157 -4.58 -8.53 -19.16
CA HIS A 157 -5.09 -9.37 -18.06
C HIS A 157 -4.15 -10.54 -17.69
N PRO A 158 -2.92 -10.24 -17.23
CA PRO A 158 -1.98 -11.27 -16.80
C PRO A 158 -2.55 -12.03 -15.61
N THR A 159 -2.29 -13.34 -15.57
CA THR A 159 -2.73 -14.23 -14.48
C THR A 159 -1.67 -14.44 -13.40
N HIS A 160 -0.40 -14.16 -13.71
CA HIS A 160 0.74 -14.29 -12.81
C HIS A 160 1.66 -13.08 -12.97
N ASP A 161 2.39 -12.75 -11.91
CA ASP A 161 3.42 -11.74 -11.92
C ASP A 161 4.77 -12.29 -12.42
N PRO A 162 5.84 -11.47 -12.52
CA PRO A 162 7.15 -11.94 -12.98
C PRO A 162 7.81 -12.99 -12.07
N HIS A 163 7.37 -13.11 -10.82
CA HIS A 163 7.87 -14.12 -9.87
C HIS A 163 7.16 -15.47 -10.01
N GLY A 164 6.01 -15.51 -10.70
CA GLY A 164 5.17 -16.69 -10.82
C GLY A 164 4.02 -16.72 -9.82
N ASP A 165 3.84 -15.67 -9.00
CA ASP A 165 2.71 -15.62 -8.09
C ASP A 165 1.42 -15.24 -8.83
N PRO A 166 0.27 -15.85 -8.47
CA PRO A 166 -1.00 -15.55 -9.10
C PRO A 166 -1.45 -14.11 -8.85
N ILE A 167 -1.85 -13.39 -9.89
CA ILE A 167 -2.45 -12.07 -9.77
C ILE A 167 -3.92 -12.25 -9.37
N PRO A 168 -4.34 -11.83 -8.16
CA PRO A 168 -5.71 -12.07 -7.68
C PRO A 168 -6.71 -11.36 -8.57
N ILE A 169 -7.84 -11.98 -8.94
CA ILE A 169 -8.88 -11.29 -9.74
C ILE A 169 -9.71 -10.32 -8.86
N ALA A 170 -10.46 -9.41 -9.50
CA ALA A 170 -11.21 -8.35 -8.82
C ALA A 170 -12.25 -8.84 -7.78
N HIS A 171 -12.58 -10.14 -7.75
CA HIS A 171 -13.56 -10.74 -6.84
C HIS A 171 -12.94 -11.69 -5.81
N GLY A 172 -11.63 -11.64 -5.57
CA GLY A 172 -11.04 -12.42 -4.48
C GLY A 172 -10.55 -13.81 -4.84
N GLU A 173 -10.94 -14.37 -6.00
CA GLU A 173 -10.54 -15.72 -6.35
C GLU A 173 -9.07 -15.77 -6.80
N PHE A 174 -8.25 -16.47 -6.02
CA PHE A 174 -6.96 -16.97 -6.49
C PHE A 174 -7.20 -18.15 -7.42
N ARG A 175 -6.77 -18.02 -8.68
CA ARG A 175 -6.53 -19.17 -9.55
C ARG A 175 -5.08 -19.62 -9.44
N GLY A 176 -4.61 -19.83 -8.20
CA GLY A 176 -3.23 -20.24 -7.93
C GLY A 176 -3.06 -21.74 -8.16
N ASP A 177 -2.04 -22.12 -8.91
CA ASP A 177 -1.59 -23.51 -8.98
C ASP A 177 -1.18 -23.98 -7.59
N THR A 178 -1.68 -25.14 -7.15
CA THR A 178 -1.38 -25.70 -5.82
C THR A 178 0.03 -26.27 -5.78
N GLY A 179 1.01 -25.40 -5.49
CA GLY A 179 2.37 -25.82 -5.12
C GLY A 179 2.45 -26.38 -3.70
N VAL A 180 3.56 -27.04 -3.39
CA VAL A 180 3.94 -27.38 -2.01
C VAL A 180 5.29 -26.73 -1.70
N PRO A 181 5.51 -26.24 -0.46
CA PRO A 181 6.83 -25.79 -0.05
C PRO A 181 7.89 -26.85 -0.33
N LEU A 182 9.05 -26.45 -0.87
CA LEU A 182 10.14 -27.41 -1.17
C LEU A 182 10.57 -28.20 0.08
N THR A 183 10.47 -27.58 1.26
CA THR A 183 10.78 -28.19 2.57
C THR A 183 9.83 -29.32 2.96
N THR A 184 8.64 -29.38 2.38
CA THR A 184 7.65 -30.45 2.61
C THR A 184 7.50 -31.38 1.41
N ALA A 185 8.21 -31.12 0.32
CA ALA A 185 8.11 -31.89 -0.90
C ALA A 185 8.79 -33.28 -0.77
N PRO A 186 8.24 -34.31 -1.43
CA PRO A 186 8.80 -35.66 -1.38
C PRO A 186 10.17 -35.75 -2.04
N VAL A 187 11.13 -36.36 -1.33
CA VAL A 187 12.50 -36.58 -1.82
C VAL A 187 12.52 -37.53 -3.03
N GLY A 188 13.40 -37.26 -3.99
CA GLY A 188 13.64 -38.13 -5.15
C GLY A 188 12.58 -38.00 -6.26
N ARG A 189 11.64 -37.07 -6.15
CA ARG A 189 10.71 -36.72 -7.23
C ARG A 189 11.18 -35.46 -7.97
N PRO A 190 11.13 -35.44 -9.31
CA PRO A 190 11.28 -34.21 -10.07
C PRO A 190 10.15 -33.25 -9.72
N LEU A 191 10.49 -31.98 -9.50
CA LEU A 191 9.54 -30.91 -9.21
C LEU A 191 9.78 -29.77 -10.21
N ARG A 192 8.75 -28.97 -10.46
CA ARG A 192 8.83 -27.71 -11.21
C ARG A 192 8.59 -26.58 -10.22
N ILE A 193 9.44 -25.55 -10.26
CA ILE A 193 9.16 -24.29 -9.57
C ILE A 193 8.00 -23.66 -10.31
N LEU A 194 6.88 -23.48 -9.61
CA LEU A 194 5.72 -22.77 -10.11
C LEU A 194 6.04 -21.27 -10.13
#